data_AF-A0A7Z9RYA2-F1
#
_entry.id   AF-A0A7Z9RYA2-F1
#
_cell.length_a   1.000
_cell.length_b   1.000
_cell.length_c   1.000
_cell.angle_alpha   90.00
_cell.angle_beta   90.00
_cell.angle_gamma   90.00
#
_symmetry.space_group_name_H-M   'P 1'
#
loop_
_entity.id
_entity.type
_entity.pdbx_description
1 polymer ?
#
loop_
_entity_poly.entity_id
_entity_poly.type
_entity_poly.pdbx_seq_one_letter_code
_entity_poly.pdbx_strand_id
1 'polypeptide(L)'
;MDISIIHSDYSWASSPVMWGALGDDKLVSFHGGQINGGIATSGNLSAYGQDWLLPAPDGDGEITLATATGSVTLWYSAHMQASTTLRSISCTLNTNQSADPLASCAIGNNTTPFDWTAILRTADGSIIEQLSGTVAGGQQATVNLSGSNWQRTPGVHTLTVLLYNSDGVLATTASQDYVIRATGWNVGVTLEEASDGRVNVLINRENQQILDNPHCKVVIAQGNWEKTLQIDVMASISPKLTIDRPAGPADLPVNALLTCEPPWDIDDDMADNNASLILKSQTSLVSVDSDLLYGAGATILVVGVLYLLGLLRPASAAEKSRA
;
A
#
# COMPACT_ATOMS: atom_id res chain seq x y z
N MET A 1 -66.10 -1.80 -2.20
CA MET A 1 -65.00 -0.93 -2.65
C MET A 1 -64.97 -1.12 -4.16
N ASP A 2 -65.63 -0.23 -4.90
CA ASP A 2 -65.66 -0.32 -6.35
C ASP A 2 -64.34 0.22 -6.88
N ILE A 3 -63.55 -0.65 -7.49
CA ILE A 3 -62.30 -0.29 -8.16
C ILE A 3 -62.69 0.18 -9.56
N SER A 4 -62.55 1.47 -9.85
CA SER A 4 -62.66 2.01 -11.19
C SER A 4 -61.32 1.90 -11.90
N ILE A 5 -61.30 1.25 -13.07
CA ILE A 5 -60.12 1.16 -13.93
C ILE A 5 -60.25 2.26 -14.98
N ILE A 6 -59.33 3.23 -14.95
CA ILE A 6 -59.22 4.28 -15.96
C ILE A 6 -58.09 3.88 -16.91
N HIS A 7 -58.39 3.82 -18.20
CA HIS A 7 -57.39 3.58 -19.23
C HIS A 7 -56.55 4.85 -19.45
N SER A 8 -55.23 4.70 -19.49
CA SER A 8 -54.27 5.76 -19.79
C SER A 8 -53.22 5.23 -20.75
N ASP A 9 -52.89 6.01 -21.79
CA ASP A 9 -51.82 5.70 -22.75
C ASP A 9 -50.42 5.92 -22.18
N TYR A 10 -50.32 6.51 -20.99
CA TYR A 10 -49.08 6.77 -20.27
C TYR A 10 -49.11 6.12 -18.89
N SER A 11 -47.99 5.54 -18.50
CA SER A 11 -47.82 4.90 -17.20
C SER A 11 -46.39 5.03 -16.69
N TRP A 12 -46.18 4.68 -15.44
CA TRP A 12 -44.87 4.63 -14.82
C TRP A 12 -44.03 3.47 -15.40
N ALA A 13 -42.80 3.76 -15.84
CA ALA A 13 -41.78 2.76 -16.16
C ALA A 13 -40.83 2.51 -14.97
N SER A 14 -40.62 3.54 -14.13
CA SER A 14 -39.99 3.41 -12.81
C SER A 14 -41.04 3.19 -11.71
N SER A 15 -40.66 2.79 -10.49
CA SER A 15 -41.62 2.70 -9.37
C SER A 15 -42.23 4.08 -9.06
N PRO A 16 -43.57 4.21 -8.90
CA PRO A 16 -44.20 5.45 -8.42
C PRO A 16 -43.99 5.67 -6.91
N VAL A 17 -43.47 4.66 -6.19
CA VAL A 17 -43.08 4.78 -4.78
C VAL A 17 -41.57 4.93 -4.70
N MET A 18 -41.11 6.02 -4.10
CA MET A 18 -39.71 6.44 -4.07
C MET A 18 -39.22 6.60 -2.63
N TRP A 19 -37.95 6.31 -2.39
CA TRP A 19 -37.27 6.47 -1.10
C TRP A 19 -35.96 7.21 -1.30
N GLY A 20 -35.52 7.98 -0.31
CA GLY A 20 -34.22 8.66 -0.37
C GLY A 20 -34.02 9.73 0.69
N ALA A 21 -32.97 10.53 0.53
CA ALA A 21 -32.73 11.68 1.41
C ALA A 21 -33.60 12.88 1.00
N LEU A 22 -34.03 13.65 2.01
CA LEU A 22 -34.78 14.88 1.79
C LEU A 22 -33.91 15.90 1.04
N GLY A 23 -34.44 16.42 -0.07
CA GLY A 23 -33.75 17.38 -0.93
C GLY A 23 -33.10 16.76 -2.17
N ASP A 24 -33.02 15.43 -2.27
CA ASP A 24 -32.46 14.76 -3.44
C ASP A 24 -33.48 14.62 -4.57
N ASP A 25 -33.06 14.94 -5.79
CA ASP A 25 -33.83 14.65 -6.99
C ASP A 25 -33.97 13.12 -7.20
N LYS A 26 -35.01 12.73 -7.94
CA LYS A 26 -35.28 11.33 -8.28
C LYS A 26 -35.37 11.17 -9.78
N LEU A 27 -34.67 10.17 -10.31
CA LEU A 27 -34.79 9.81 -11.71
C LEU A 27 -36.05 8.96 -11.91
N VAL A 28 -36.95 9.44 -12.76
CA VAL A 28 -38.22 8.80 -13.07
C VAL A 28 -38.37 8.58 -14.57
N SER A 29 -39.02 7.48 -14.91
CA SER A 29 -39.20 7.03 -16.29
C SER A 29 -40.67 6.72 -16.54
N PHE A 30 -41.12 6.96 -17.77
CA PHE A 30 -42.52 6.78 -18.15
C PHE A 30 -42.62 5.92 -19.42
N HIS A 31 -43.64 5.06 -19.48
CA HIS A 31 -44.08 4.42 -20.71
C HIS A 31 -45.10 5.29 -21.42
N GLY A 32 -45.13 5.23 -22.76
CA GLY A 32 -46.08 5.96 -23.60
C GLY A 32 -45.41 6.60 -24.82
N GLY A 33 -46.07 7.62 -25.36
CA GLY A 33 -45.54 8.45 -26.45
C GLY A 33 -44.48 9.46 -26.00
N GLN A 34 -44.09 10.37 -26.90
CA GLN A 34 -43.12 11.43 -26.60
C GLN A 34 -43.66 12.38 -25.52
N ILE A 35 -42.85 12.59 -24.47
CA ILE A 35 -43.10 13.56 -23.41
C ILE A 35 -42.33 14.84 -23.73
N ASN A 36 -43.01 15.97 -23.74
CA ASN A 36 -42.45 17.28 -24.07
C ASN A 36 -42.05 18.09 -22.82
N GLY A 37 -42.48 17.64 -21.64
CA GLY A 37 -42.22 18.26 -20.35
C GLY A 37 -43.16 17.69 -19.29
N GLY A 38 -42.98 18.11 -18.05
CA GLY A 38 -43.99 17.87 -17.02
C GLY A 38 -43.73 18.66 -15.75
N ILE A 39 -44.79 18.80 -14.97
CA ILE A 39 -44.79 19.57 -13.73
C ILE A 39 -45.30 18.65 -12.63
N ALA A 40 -44.51 18.49 -11.58
CA ALA A 40 -44.87 17.76 -10.40
C ALA A 40 -45.28 18.70 -9.26
N THR A 41 -45.94 18.16 -8.24
CA THR A 41 -46.17 18.86 -6.98
C THR A 41 -44.88 19.40 -6.36
N SER A 42 -43.75 18.69 -6.53
CA SER A 42 -42.44 19.09 -6.02
C SER A 42 -41.67 20.07 -6.92
N GLY A 43 -42.09 20.27 -8.17
CA GLY A 43 -41.44 21.20 -9.11
C GLY A 43 -41.46 20.74 -10.56
N ASN A 44 -40.80 21.49 -11.44
CA ASN A 44 -40.72 21.15 -12.86
C ASN A 44 -39.78 19.97 -13.09
N LEU A 45 -40.21 19.02 -13.91
CA LEU A 45 -39.34 17.95 -14.39
C LEU A 45 -38.25 18.52 -15.30
N SER A 46 -37.03 18.01 -15.16
CA SER A 46 -35.93 18.32 -16.09
C SER A 46 -35.50 17.05 -16.84
N ALA A 47 -35.24 17.19 -18.14
CA ALA A 47 -34.87 16.05 -18.97
C ALA A 47 -33.46 15.55 -18.62
N TYR A 48 -33.30 14.24 -18.46
CA TYR A 48 -32.03 13.58 -18.19
C TYR A 48 -31.89 12.31 -19.04
N GLY A 49 -31.27 12.45 -20.21
CA GLY A 49 -31.18 11.34 -21.17
C GLY A 49 -32.56 10.96 -21.71
N GLN A 50 -32.98 9.71 -21.48
CA GLN A 50 -34.32 9.20 -21.83
C GLN A 50 -35.30 9.30 -20.65
N ASP A 51 -34.82 9.74 -19.50
CA ASP A 51 -35.54 9.81 -18.24
C ASP A 51 -35.76 11.27 -17.82
N TRP A 52 -36.44 11.46 -16.70
CA TRP A 52 -36.75 12.78 -16.15
C TRP A 52 -36.30 12.87 -14.70
N LEU A 53 -35.68 13.98 -14.32
CA LEU A 53 -35.40 14.30 -12.93
C LEU A 53 -36.62 14.99 -12.31
N LEU A 54 -37.16 14.35 -11.29
CA LEU A 54 -38.18 14.85 -10.38
C LEU A 54 -37.49 15.57 -9.22
N PRO A 55 -37.65 16.90 -9.10
CA PRO A 55 -36.90 17.65 -8.10
C PRO A 55 -37.41 17.38 -6.70
N ALA A 56 -36.50 17.00 -5.78
CA ALA A 56 -36.72 16.84 -4.34
C ALA A 56 -38.16 16.44 -3.90
N PRO A 57 -38.73 15.32 -4.40
CA PRO A 57 -40.11 14.95 -4.08
C PRO A 57 -40.21 14.47 -2.64
N ASP A 58 -41.22 14.89 -1.88
CA ASP A 58 -41.50 14.42 -0.52
C ASP A 58 -43.02 14.29 -0.29
N GLY A 59 -43.45 13.20 0.33
CA GLY A 59 -44.84 12.82 0.51
C GLY A 59 -45.56 12.34 -0.76
N ASP A 60 -46.88 12.25 -0.68
CA ASP A 60 -47.73 11.93 -1.84
C ASP A 60 -47.87 13.14 -2.77
N GLY A 61 -47.85 12.92 -4.07
CA GLY A 61 -47.97 13.98 -5.05
C GLY A 61 -48.41 13.50 -6.43
N GLU A 62 -48.54 14.46 -7.34
CA GLU A 62 -48.95 14.22 -8.72
C GLU A 62 -47.93 14.82 -9.69
N ILE A 63 -47.77 14.18 -10.84
CA ILE A 63 -46.99 14.65 -11.98
C ILE A 63 -47.95 14.80 -13.16
N THR A 64 -48.03 16.00 -13.72
CA THR A 64 -48.75 16.26 -14.96
C THR A 64 -47.75 16.32 -16.12
N LEU A 65 -47.79 15.31 -16.98
CA LEU A 65 -46.96 15.19 -18.17
C LEU A 65 -47.61 15.92 -19.34
N ALA A 66 -46.83 16.74 -20.04
CA ALA A 66 -47.20 17.35 -21.30
C ALA A 66 -46.81 16.42 -22.45
N THR A 67 -47.80 15.99 -23.23
CA THR A 67 -47.66 15.02 -24.32
C THR A 67 -48.07 15.66 -25.66
N ALA A 68 -47.85 14.97 -26.77
CA ALA A 68 -48.27 15.46 -28.09
C ALA A 68 -49.80 15.57 -28.25
N THR A 69 -50.59 14.82 -27.47
CA THR A 69 -52.05 14.73 -27.59
C THR A 69 -52.80 15.43 -26.46
N GLY A 70 -52.09 16.01 -25.48
CA GLY A 70 -52.69 16.67 -24.31
C GLY A 70 -51.82 16.52 -23.07
N SER A 71 -52.46 16.56 -21.89
CA SER A 71 -51.79 16.35 -20.60
C SER A 71 -52.31 15.10 -19.90
N VAL A 72 -51.43 14.35 -19.25
CA VAL A 72 -51.78 13.18 -18.43
C VAL A 72 -51.22 13.34 -17.03
N THR A 73 -52.03 13.07 -16.01
CA THR A 73 -51.64 13.16 -14.61
C THR A 73 -51.42 11.77 -14.01
N LEU A 74 -50.29 11.59 -13.33
CA LEU A 74 -49.88 10.36 -12.65
C LEU A 74 -49.59 10.66 -11.18
N TRP A 75 -49.99 9.76 -10.28
CA TRP A 75 -49.70 9.90 -8.85
C TRP A 75 -48.38 9.23 -8.47
N TYR A 76 -47.72 9.74 -7.42
CA TYR A 76 -46.54 9.15 -6.80
C TYR A 76 -46.60 9.27 -5.27
N SER A 77 -45.78 8.47 -4.59
CA SER A 77 -45.52 8.58 -3.15
C SER A 77 -44.01 8.61 -2.90
N ALA A 78 -43.53 9.64 -2.22
CA ALA A 78 -42.12 9.84 -1.93
C ALA A 78 -41.89 9.81 -0.41
N HIS A 79 -41.08 8.86 0.05
CA HIS A 79 -40.68 8.75 1.44
C HIS A 79 -39.25 9.25 1.60
N MET A 80 -39.11 10.57 1.82
CA MET A 80 -37.79 11.17 2.01
C MET A 80 -37.47 11.35 3.48
N GLN A 81 -36.24 11.03 3.85
CA GLN A 81 -35.75 11.19 5.20
C GLN A 81 -34.78 12.36 5.25
N ALA A 82 -35.10 13.36 6.07
CA ALA A 82 -34.13 14.35 6.48
C ALA A 82 -33.13 13.70 7.44
N SER A 83 -31.83 13.93 7.22
CA SER A 83 -30.81 13.60 8.23
C SER A 83 -30.99 14.53 9.42
N THR A 84 -31.87 14.17 10.36
CA THR A 84 -32.37 15.08 11.41
C THR A 84 -31.52 15.09 12.69
N THR A 85 -30.46 14.28 12.78
CA THR A 85 -29.68 14.15 14.02
C THR A 85 -28.19 14.43 13.82
N LEU A 86 -27.86 15.70 13.57
CA LEU A 86 -26.48 16.18 13.75
C LEU A 86 -26.18 16.26 15.26
N ARG A 87 -25.77 15.14 15.85
CA ARG A 87 -25.10 15.11 17.17
C ARG A 87 -23.59 15.22 16.96
N SER A 88 -22.89 15.89 17.87
CA SER A 88 -21.42 15.84 17.87
C SER A 88 -20.97 14.45 18.33
N ILE A 89 -20.36 13.68 17.43
CA ILE A 89 -19.91 12.31 17.75
C ILE A 89 -18.45 12.17 17.33
N SER A 90 -17.64 11.65 18.24
CA SER A 90 -16.23 11.34 17.98
C SER A 90 -15.91 9.93 18.46
N CYS A 91 -15.14 9.21 17.67
CA CYS A 91 -14.59 7.92 18.06
C CYS A 91 -13.07 7.96 18.10
N THR A 92 -12.48 7.15 18.96
CA THR A 92 -11.02 6.94 19.04
C THR A 92 -10.74 5.46 19.26
N LEU A 93 -9.57 5.02 18.78
CA LEU A 93 -9.00 3.73 19.13
C LEU A 93 -7.79 3.94 20.03
N ASN A 94 -7.58 3.01 20.96
CA ASN A 94 -6.42 3.03 21.84
C ASN A 94 -5.19 2.53 21.08
N THR A 95 -4.05 3.19 21.22
CA THR A 95 -2.80 2.76 20.58
C THR A 95 -2.26 1.44 21.16
N ASN A 96 -2.65 1.10 22.40
CA ASN A 96 -2.35 -0.20 23.00
C ASN A 96 -3.41 -1.24 22.61
N GLN A 97 -3.02 -2.22 21.80
CA GLN A 97 -3.86 -3.33 21.32
C GLN A 97 -4.45 -4.24 22.42
N SER A 98 -3.95 -4.12 23.64
CA SER A 98 -4.40 -4.87 24.82
C SER A 98 -5.25 -4.03 25.78
N ALA A 99 -5.54 -2.77 25.44
CA ALA A 99 -6.39 -1.91 26.26
C ALA A 99 -7.86 -2.36 26.22
N ASP A 100 -8.56 -2.14 27.33
CA ASP A 100 -10.01 -2.32 27.45
C ASP A 100 -10.62 -1.03 28.05
N PRO A 101 -11.45 -0.29 27.29
CA PRO A 101 -11.89 -0.56 25.92
C PRO A 101 -10.79 -0.29 24.87
N LEU A 102 -10.80 -1.07 23.79
CA LEU A 102 -9.92 -0.88 22.63
C LEU A 102 -10.37 0.31 21.78
N ALA A 103 -11.68 0.51 21.64
CA ALA A 103 -12.25 1.67 20.96
C ALA A 103 -13.36 2.32 21.78
N SER A 104 -13.47 3.63 21.71
CA SER A 104 -14.49 4.40 22.43
C SER A 104 -15.10 5.48 21.55
N CYS A 105 -16.42 5.64 21.62
CA CYS A 105 -17.15 6.69 20.90
C CYS A 105 -17.94 7.54 21.88
N ALA A 106 -17.70 8.86 21.87
CA ALA A 106 -18.47 9.83 22.64
C ALA A 106 -19.61 10.38 21.78
N ILE A 107 -20.85 10.21 22.27
CA ILE A 107 -22.06 10.73 21.65
C ILE A 107 -22.52 11.96 22.45
N GLY A 108 -22.49 13.12 21.80
CA GLY A 108 -22.89 14.39 22.39
C GLY A 108 -24.38 14.50 22.69
N ASN A 109 -24.73 15.52 23.47
CA ASN A 109 -26.10 15.85 23.84
C ASN A 109 -26.85 16.53 22.69
N ASN A 110 -28.13 16.19 22.49
CA ASN A 110 -29.05 16.89 21.59
C ASN A 110 -30.50 16.69 22.08
N THR A 111 -31.45 17.49 21.60
CA THR A 111 -32.86 17.53 22.05
C THR A 111 -33.68 16.30 21.65
N THR A 112 -33.35 15.66 20.53
CA THR A 112 -34.05 14.47 20.02
C THR A 112 -33.30 13.18 20.40
N PRO A 113 -34.00 12.05 20.64
CA PRO A 113 -33.36 10.75 20.81
C PRO A 113 -32.46 10.38 19.63
N PHE A 114 -31.46 9.54 19.87
CA PHE A 114 -30.51 9.09 18.86
C PHE A 114 -30.23 7.60 19.00
N ASP A 115 -30.73 6.83 18.03
CA ASP A 115 -30.40 5.42 17.89
C ASP A 115 -29.10 5.27 17.11
N TRP A 116 -28.27 4.33 17.54
CA TRP A 116 -26.95 4.13 16.97
C TRP A 116 -26.57 2.67 16.89
N THR A 117 -25.69 2.39 15.94
CA THR A 117 -25.00 1.11 15.81
C THR A 117 -23.51 1.39 15.66
N ALA A 118 -22.70 0.89 16.60
CA ALA A 118 -21.25 0.98 16.57
C ALA A 118 -20.66 -0.37 16.14
N ILE A 119 -19.71 -0.34 15.21
CA ILE A 119 -19.07 -1.52 14.63
C ILE A 119 -17.56 -1.31 14.71
N LEU A 120 -16.86 -2.24 15.38
CA LEU A 120 -15.42 -2.39 15.28
C LEU A 120 -15.10 -3.49 14.27
N ARG A 121 -14.33 -3.17 13.24
CA ARG A 121 -13.96 -4.13 12.18
C ARG A 121 -12.50 -4.03 11.79
N THR A 122 -12.01 -5.08 11.17
CA THR A 122 -10.71 -5.14 10.47
C THR A 122 -10.84 -4.63 9.03
N ALA A 123 -9.70 -4.38 8.37
CA ALA A 123 -9.62 -3.89 7.00
C ALA A 123 -10.23 -4.84 5.94
N ASP A 124 -10.19 -6.14 6.17
CA ASP A 124 -10.80 -7.17 5.32
C ASP A 124 -12.34 -7.22 5.43
N GLY A 125 -12.93 -6.41 6.32
CA GLY A 125 -14.37 -6.33 6.55
C GLY A 125 -14.89 -7.25 7.66
N SER A 126 -14.03 -8.04 8.30
CA SER A 126 -14.44 -8.90 9.42
C SER A 126 -14.86 -8.06 10.63
N ILE A 127 -16.03 -8.33 11.18
CA ILE A 127 -16.57 -7.63 12.35
C ILE A 127 -15.99 -8.26 13.63
N ILE A 128 -15.31 -7.45 14.43
CA ILE A 128 -14.79 -7.86 15.74
C ILE A 128 -15.90 -7.75 16.79
N GLU A 129 -16.57 -6.60 16.82
CA GLU A 129 -17.58 -6.30 17.83
C GLU A 129 -18.63 -5.34 17.25
N GLN A 130 -19.89 -5.56 17.61
CA GLN A 130 -21.00 -4.71 17.22
C GLN A 130 -21.90 -4.47 18.41
N LEU A 131 -22.22 -3.21 18.65
CA LEU A 131 -23.15 -2.77 19.69
C LEU A 131 -24.19 -1.84 19.09
N SER A 132 -25.38 -1.80 19.68
CA SER A 132 -26.42 -0.85 19.29
C SER A 132 -27.17 -0.38 20.52
N GLY A 133 -27.75 0.81 20.44
CA GLY A 133 -28.49 1.39 21.55
C GLY A 133 -29.12 2.73 21.21
N THR A 134 -29.69 3.35 22.23
CA THR A 134 -30.40 4.62 22.10
C THR A 134 -29.89 5.59 23.15
N VAL A 135 -29.59 6.82 22.75
CA VAL A 135 -29.33 7.95 23.66
C VAL A 135 -30.58 8.82 23.70
N ALA A 136 -31.18 8.97 24.88
CA ALA A 136 -32.33 9.83 25.05
C ALA A 136 -32.02 11.30 24.69
N GLY A 137 -33.07 12.08 24.38
CA GLY A 137 -32.94 13.53 24.24
C GLY A 137 -32.48 14.17 25.55
N GLY A 138 -31.62 15.17 25.47
CA GLY A 138 -31.03 15.85 26.62
C GLY A 138 -29.88 15.09 27.31
N GLN A 139 -29.49 13.92 26.78
CA GLN A 139 -28.43 13.06 27.35
C GLN A 139 -27.25 12.88 26.41
N GLN A 140 -26.09 12.60 27.00
CA GLN A 140 -24.86 12.17 26.33
C GLN A 140 -24.55 10.70 26.69
N ALA A 141 -23.76 10.03 25.88
CA ALA A 141 -23.34 8.66 26.15
C ALA A 141 -21.93 8.38 25.66
N THR A 142 -21.30 7.34 26.22
CA THR A 142 -20.04 6.78 25.72
C THR A 142 -20.27 5.32 25.37
N VAL A 143 -19.86 4.93 24.17
CA VAL A 143 -19.90 3.55 23.69
C VAL A 143 -18.49 2.99 23.75
N ASN A 144 -18.32 1.87 24.43
CA ASN A 144 -17.03 1.22 24.62
C ASN A 144 -17.05 -0.13 23.91
N LEU A 145 -16.06 -0.38 23.06
CA LEU A 145 -15.85 -1.63 22.33
C LEU A 145 -14.55 -2.25 22.85
N SER A 146 -14.66 -3.43 23.46
CA SER A 146 -13.54 -4.11 24.11
C SER A 146 -12.52 -4.64 23.09
N GLY A 147 -12.97 -5.04 21.90
CA GLY A 147 -12.13 -5.74 20.93
C GLY A 147 -11.72 -7.15 21.38
N SER A 148 -12.39 -7.72 22.39
CA SER A 148 -12.04 -9.03 22.99
C SER A 148 -12.10 -10.20 22.00
N ASN A 149 -12.98 -10.12 21.00
CA ASN A 149 -13.14 -11.13 19.95
C ASN A 149 -12.08 -11.03 18.83
N TRP A 150 -11.19 -10.04 18.88
CA TRP A 150 -10.17 -9.87 17.85
C TRP A 150 -9.07 -10.93 17.98
N GLN A 151 -8.96 -11.79 16.96
CA GLN A 151 -7.86 -12.72 16.84
C GLN A 151 -6.60 -11.97 16.42
N ARG A 152 -5.69 -11.77 17.38
CA ARG A 152 -4.42 -11.07 17.17
C ARG A 152 -3.38 -12.01 16.56
N THR A 153 -3.42 -12.19 15.24
CA THR A 153 -2.37 -12.91 14.51
C THR A 153 -1.21 -11.97 14.17
N PRO A 154 0.03 -12.46 14.05
CA PRO A 154 1.13 -11.64 13.54
C PRO A 154 0.79 -11.00 12.20
N GLY A 155 1.12 -9.72 12.05
CA GLY A 155 0.69 -8.92 10.92
C GLY A 155 0.56 -7.44 11.23
N VAL A 156 0.43 -6.64 10.18
CA VAL A 156 -0.03 -5.26 10.27
C VAL A 156 -1.53 -5.26 10.03
N HIS A 157 -2.29 -4.79 11.03
CA HIS A 157 -3.75 -4.81 11.01
C HIS A 157 -4.28 -3.39 11.19
N THR A 158 -5.10 -2.94 10.26
CA THR A 158 -5.88 -1.70 10.45
C THR A 158 -7.23 -2.06 11.04
N LEU A 159 -7.53 -1.51 12.22
CA LEU A 159 -8.87 -1.56 12.79
C LEU A 159 -9.58 -0.25 12.55
N THR A 160 -10.88 -0.34 12.29
CA THR A 160 -11.76 0.80 12.07
C THR A 160 -12.98 0.67 12.97
N VAL A 161 -13.27 1.73 13.72
CA VAL A 161 -14.53 1.89 14.42
C VAL A 161 -15.44 2.80 13.61
N LEU A 162 -16.66 2.35 13.37
CA LEU A 162 -17.70 3.07 12.64
C LEU A 162 -18.90 3.22 13.56
N LEU A 163 -19.54 4.39 13.54
CA LEU A 163 -20.80 4.60 14.24
C LEU A 163 -21.82 5.12 13.25
N TYR A 164 -22.92 4.38 13.10
CA TYR A 164 -24.05 4.69 12.24
C TYR A 164 -25.23 5.22 13.07
N ASN A 165 -26.03 6.10 12.48
CA ASN A 165 -27.31 6.54 13.06
C ASN A 165 -28.47 5.59 12.71
N SER A 166 -29.68 5.92 13.17
CA SER A 166 -30.94 5.19 12.90
C SER A 166 -31.23 4.98 11.41
N ASP A 167 -30.77 5.89 10.57
CA ASP A 167 -31.04 5.92 9.13
C ASP A 167 -29.98 5.14 8.34
N GLY A 168 -29.04 4.49 9.04
CA GLY A 168 -27.91 3.77 8.43
C GLY A 168 -26.83 4.68 7.86
N VAL A 169 -26.88 5.99 8.15
CA VAL A 169 -25.87 6.96 7.72
C VAL A 169 -24.68 6.92 8.68
N LEU A 170 -23.47 6.89 8.12
CA LEU A 170 -22.24 6.93 8.91
C LEU A 170 -22.13 8.29 9.63
N ALA A 171 -22.20 8.27 10.94
CA ALA A 171 -22.12 9.46 11.78
C ALA A 171 -20.67 9.84 12.11
N THR A 172 -19.79 8.86 12.36
CA THR A 172 -18.36 9.09 12.56
C THR A 172 -17.55 7.82 12.33
N THR A 173 -16.24 7.98 12.12
CA THR A 173 -15.30 6.88 11.95
C THR A 173 -13.93 7.25 12.52
N ALA A 174 -13.21 6.25 13.02
CA ALA A 174 -11.79 6.36 13.34
C ALA A 174 -11.06 5.07 12.98
N SER A 175 -9.79 5.17 12.61
CA SER A 175 -8.95 4.02 12.25
C SER A 175 -7.60 4.10 12.93
N GLN A 176 -7.02 2.94 13.21
CA GLN A 176 -5.69 2.81 13.81
C GLN A 176 -5.01 1.56 13.26
N ASP A 177 -3.73 1.70 12.91
CA ASP A 177 -2.88 0.57 12.55
C ASP A 177 -2.23 -0.03 13.79
N TYR A 178 -2.24 -1.36 13.86
CA TYR A 178 -1.61 -2.17 14.90
C TYR A 178 -0.61 -3.12 14.27
N VAL A 179 0.59 -3.17 14.85
CA VAL A 179 1.63 -4.11 14.44
C VAL A 179 1.70 -5.21 15.50
N ILE A 180 1.21 -6.39 15.14
CA ILE A 180 1.34 -7.58 15.97
C ILE A 180 2.58 -8.33 15.50
N ARG A 181 3.63 -8.30 16.31
CA ARG A 181 4.89 -8.98 16.01
C ARG A 181 4.84 -10.44 16.46
N ALA A 182 5.47 -11.31 15.69
CA ALA A 182 5.72 -12.70 16.10
C ALA A 182 7.02 -12.77 16.91
N THR A 183 7.11 -13.80 17.76
CA THR A 183 8.33 -14.16 18.51
C THR A 183 8.75 -15.58 18.16
N GLY A 184 9.97 -15.98 18.45
CA GLY A 184 10.44 -17.35 18.22
C GLY A 184 11.13 -17.56 16.87
N TRP A 185 11.61 -16.48 16.24
CA TRP A 185 12.28 -16.47 14.94
C TRP A 185 13.47 -15.52 14.99
N ASN A 186 14.50 -15.80 14.18
CA ASN A 186 15.69 -14.96 14.10
C ASN A 186 16.27 -14.88 12.68
N VAL A 187 16.82 -13.72 12.31
CA VAL A 187 17.58 -13.54 11.07
C VAL A 187 18.82 -12.69 11.34
N GLY A 188 19.98 -13.21 10.98
CA GLY A 188 21.25 -12.54 11.20
C GLY A 188 22.01 -12.29 9.90
N VAL A 189 22.95 -11.33 9.92
CA VAL A 189 23.86 -11.06 8.81
C VAL A 189 25.30 -11.35 9.20
N THR A 190 26.09 -11.86 8.26
CA THR A 190 27.53 -12.02 8.41
C THR A 190 28.23 -11.64 7.10
N LEU A 191 29.45 -11.10 7.21
CA LEU A 191 30.27 -10.73 6.06
C LEU A 191 31.52 -11.62 6.00
N GLU A 192 31.87 -12.08 4.81
CA GLU A 192 33.14 -12.75 4.54
C GLU A 192 33.79 -12.19 3.27
N GLU A 193 35.12 -12.12 3.24
CA GLU A 193 35.87 -11.77 2.03
C GLU A 193 36.15 -13.04 1.21
N ALA A 194 35.71 -13.04 -0.05
CA ALA A 194 36.00 -14.10 -1.00
C ALA A 194 37.46 -14.07 -1.46
N SER A 195 37.96 -15.19 -2.01
CA SER A 195 39.35 -15.31 -2.47
C SER A 195 39.71 -14.35 -3.62
N ASP A 196 38.72 -13.91 -4.40
CA ASP A 196 38.87 -12.92 -5.47
C ASP A 196 38.71 -11.46 -4.99
N GLY A 197 38.60 -11.25 -3.67
CA GLY A 197 38.50 -9.95 -3.03
C GLY A 197 37.09 -9.36 -2.99
N ARG A 198 36.07 -10.06 -3.53
CA ARG A 198 34.65 -9.69 -3.38
C ARG A 198 34.16 -9.92 -1.96
N VAL A 199 33.03 -9.31 -1.60
CA VAL A 199 32.41 -9.49 -0.29
C VAL A 199 31.17 -10.37 -0.44
N ASN A 200 31.11 -11.44 0.35
CA ASN A 200 29.92 -12.27 0.47
C ASN A 200 29.14 -11.83 1.72
N VAL A 201 27.84 -11.73 1.55
CA VAL A 201 26.84 -11.41 2.57
C VAL A 201 26.07 -12.70 2.82
N LEU A 202 26.26 -13.27 4.00
CA LEU A 202 25.58 -14.49 4.41
C LEU A 202 24.42 -14.12 5.34
N ILE A 203 23.27 -14.76 5.11
CA ILE A 203 22.09 -14.60 5.96
C ILE A 203 21.90 -15.86 6.80
N ASN A 204 21.97 -15.70 8.12
CA ASN A 204 21.66 -16.74 9.10
C ASN A 204 20.18 -16.65 9.45
N ARG A 205 19.53 -17.80 9.70
CA ARG A 205 18.08 -17.85 9.91
C ARG A 205 17.74 -18.94 10.91
N GLU A 206 16.80 -18.64 11.80
CA GLU A 206 16.20 -19.59 12.72
C GLU A 206 14.68 -19.48 12.66
N ASN A 207 14.01 -20.63 12.60
CA ASN A 207 12.56 -20.75 12.54
C ASN A 207 11.87 -19.89 11.46
N GLN A 208 12.51 -19.76 10.28
CA GLN A 208 11.99 -18.95 9.19
C GLN A 208 10.58 -19.37 8.72
N GLN A 209 10.15 -20.60 8.98
CA GLN A 209 8.80 -21.08 8.65
C GLN A 209 7.66 -20.31 9.32
N ILE A 210 7.94 -19.50 10.35
CA ILE A 210 6.96 -18.63 11.03
C ILE A 210 6.69 -17.36 10.21
N LEU A 211 7.67 -16.93 9.42
CA LEU A 211 7.56 -15.72 8.62
C LEU A 211 6.53 -15.92 7.51
N ASP A 212 5.75 -14.87 7.25
CA ASP A 212 4.81 -14.81 6.14
C ASP A 212 5.14 -13.60 5.26
N ASN A 213 5.63 -13.90 4.06
CA ASN A 213 6.08 -12.93 3.05
C ASN A 213 6.88 -11.73 3.63
N PRO A 214 8.01 -11.98 4.34
CA PRO A 214 8.81 -10.91 4.92
C PRO A 214 9.54 -10.08 3.85
N HIS A 215 9.51 -8.76 4.00
CA HIS A 215 10.26 -7.84 3.15
C HIS A 215 11.51 -7.36 3.88
N CYS A 216 12.66 -7.94 3.55
CA CYS A 216 13.92 -7.70 4.22
C CYS A 216 14.99 -7.15 3.27
N LYS A 217 15.87 -6.31 3.80
CA LYS A 217 16.99 -5.72 3.08
C LYS A 217 18.26 -5.68 3.93
N VAL A 218 19.41 -5.74 3.27
CA VAL A 218 20.72 -5.48 3.86
C VAL A 218 21.28 -4.20 3.27
N VAL A 219 21.62 -3.24 4.13
CA VAL A 219 22.34 -2.02 3.75
C VAL A 219 23.81 -2.21 4.08
N ILE A 220 24.67 -2.08 3.07
CA ILE A 220 26.12 -2.28 3.21
C ILE A 220 26.79 -0.93 2.96
N ALA A 221 27.68 -0.52 3.85
CA ALA A 221 28.36 0.77 3.77
C ALA A 221 29.86 0.67 4.07
N GLN A 222 30.66 1.48 3.38
CA GLN A 222 32.08 1.70 3.66
C GLN A 222 32.46 3.13 3.30
N GLY A 223 32.72 3.97 4.30
CA GLY A 223 32.95 5.41 4.08
C GLY A 223 31.75 6.08 3.42
N ASN A 224 31.93 6.63 2.22
CA ASN A 224 30.87 7.29 1.44
C ASN A 224 30.16 6.34 0.45
N TRP A 225 30.60 5.09 0.36
CA TRP A 225 29.98 4.10 -0.52
C TRP A 225 28.88 3.34 0.24
N GLU A 226 27.73 3.18 -0.39
CA GLU A 226 26.60 2.42 0.16
C GLU A 226 25.95 1.56 -0.94
N LYS A 227 25.45 0.38 -0.57
CA LYS A 227 24.66 -0.49 -1.43
C LYS A 227 23.55 -1.17 -0.62
N THR A 228 22.32 -1.09 -1.11
CA THR A 228 21.18 -1.81 -0.55
C THR A 228 20.88 -3.07 -1.35
N LEU A 229 20.68 -4.19 -0.67
CA LEU A 229 20.30 -5.48 -1.26
C LEU A 229 18.95 -5.90 -0.68
N GLN A 230 17.98 -6.21 -1.55
CA GLN A 230 16.76 -6.90 -1.14
C GLN A 230 17.06 -8.40 -0.99
N ILE A 231 16.58 -9.02 0.08
CA ILE A 231 16.86 -10.42 0.38
C ILE A 231 15.55 -11.19 0.59
N ASP A 232 15.53 -12.43 0.09
CA ASP A 232 14.46 -13.39 0.35
C ASP A 232 14.90 -14.33 1.48
N VAL A 233 14.50 -14.02 2.71
CA VAL A 233 14.80 -14.84 3.89
C VAL A 233 13.99 -16.14 3.94
N MET A 234 12.98 -16.29 3.08
CA MET A 234 12.13 -17.48 2.98
C MET A 234 12.62 -18.50 1.96
N ALA A 235 13.70 -18.19 1.24
CA ALA A 235 14.30 -19.12 0.28
C ALA A 235 14.64 -20.48 0.92
N SER A 236 14.51 -21.55 0.13
CA SER A 236 14.78 -22.93 0.55
C SER A 236 16.23 -23.15 1.01
N ILE A 237 17.17 -22.35 0.49
CA ILE A 237 18.58 -22.34 0.87
C ILE A 237 18.90 -20.94 1.41
N SER A 238 19.74 -20.87 2.45
CA SER A 238 20.12 -19.58 3.04
C SER A 238 20.74 -18.67 2.00
N PRO A 239 20.22 -17.43 1.86
CA PRO A 239 20.74 -16.49 0.88
C PRO A 239 22.22 -16.23 1.11
N LYS A 240 22.99 -16.36 0.04
CA LYS A 240 24.37 -15.89 -0.06
C LYS A 240 24.43 -14.93 -1.23
N LEU A 241 24.66 -13.65 -0.93
CA LEU A 241 24.81 -12.62 -1.95
C LEU A 241 26.30 -12.26 -2.06
N THR A 242 26.79 -12.09 -3.29
CA THR A 242 28.15 -11.61 -3.51
C THR A 242 28.09 -10.24 -4.16
N ILE A 243 28.80 -9.28 -3.57
CA ILE A 243 28.96 -7.94 -4.11
C ILE A 243 30.41 -7.71 -4.53
N ASP A 244 30.60 -6.84 -5.51
CA ASP A 244 31.93 -6.34 -5.85
C ASP A 244 32.58 -5.69 -4.63
N ARG A 245 33.90 -5.77 -4.59
CA ARG A 245 34.70 -5.15 -3.54
C ARG A 245 34.39 -3.66 -3.47
N PRO A 246 33.94 -3.14 -2.32
CA PRO A 246 33.78 -1.70 -2.13
C PRO A 246 35.10 -0.96 -2.41
N ALA A 247 35.04 0.17 -3.12
CA ALA A 247 36.21 0.97 -3.49
C ALA A 247 36.69 1.89 -2.36
N GLY A 248 36.17 1.72 -1.13
CA GLY A 248 36.58 2.53 0.00
C GLY A 248 37.98 2.18 0.51
N PRO A 249 38.53 3.01 1.42
CA PRO A 249 39.81 2.75 2.06
C PRO A 249 39.86 1.36 2.72
N ALA A 250 40.97 0.63 2.55
CA ALA A 250 41.11 -0.75 3.05
C ALA A 250 41.13 -0.85 4.58
N ASP A 251 41.46 0.24 5.27
CA ASP A 251 41.47 0.39 6.72
C ASP A 251 40.09 0.71 7.32
N LEU A 252 39.12 1.08 6.49
CA LEU A 252 37.74 1.28 6.93
C LEU A 252 36.94 -0.03 6.86
N PRO A 253 36.19 -0.38 7.92
CA PRO A 253 35.36 -1.57 7.90
C PRO A 253 34.20 -1.42 6.92
N VAL A 254 33.89 -2.52 6.23
CA VAL A 254 32.61 -2.70 5.54
C VAL A 254 31.59 -3.11 6.59
N ASN A 255 30.54 -2.32 6.76
CA ASN A 255 29.47 -2.61 7.70
C ASN A 255 28.22 -3.04 6.94
N ALA A 256 27.44 -3.96 7.51
CA ALA A 256 26.17 -4.41 6.98
C ALA A 256 25.09 -4.37 8.06
N LEU A 257 23.94 -3.80 7.73
CA LEU A 257 22.76 -3.73 8.58
C LEU A 257 21.59 -4.44 7.91
N LEU A 258 21.09 -5.51 8.52
CA LEU A 258 19.87 -6.20 8.13
C LEU A 258 18.67 -5.50 8.78
N THR A 259 17.65 -5.22 7.97
CA THR A 259 16.35 -4.70 8.43
C THR A 259 15.22 -5.36 7.66
N CYS A 260 14.09 -5.54 8.33
CA CYS A 260 12.86 -6.03 7.73
C CYS A 260 11.70 -5.07 8.00
N GLU A 261 10.63 -5.19 7.21
CA GLU A 261 9.41 -4.42 7.41
C GLU A 261 8.50 -5.08 8.47
N PRO A 262 7.69 -4.30 9.21
CA PRO A 262 6.69 -4.83 10.13
C PRO A 262 5.77 -5.85 9.45
N PRO A 263 5.36 -6.94 10.14
CA PRO A 263 5.56 -7.24 11.57
C PRO A 263 6.91 -7.92 11.89
N TRP A 264 7.79 -8.05 10.91
CA TRP A 264 9.06 -8.77 11.00
C TRP A 264 10.24 -7.84 11.28
N ASP A 265 9.98 -6.62 11.72
CA ASP A 265 11.00 -5.58 11.94
C ASP A 265 11.84 -5.80 13.20
N ILE A 266 11.41 -6.71 14.09
CA ILE A 266 12.09 -7.07 15.34
C ILE A 266 12.06 -8.59 15.49
N ASP A 267 13.24 -9.20 15.56
CA ASP A 267 13.46 -10.62 15.83
C ASP A 267 13.90 -10.88 17.28
N ASP A 268 14.25 -12.13 17.59
CA ASP A 268 14.66 -12.55 18.93
C ASP A 268 16.11 -12.14 19.30
N ASP A 269 17.01 -11.91 18.31
CA ASP A 269 18.39 -11.48 18.55
C ASP A 269 18.81 -10.29 17.68
N MET A 270 18.45 -9.09 18.12
CA MET A 270 18.82 -7.85 17.42
C MET A 270 20.34 -7.59 17.32
N ALA A 271 21.21 -8.34 18.01
CA ALA A 271 22.65 -8.11 17.96
C ALA A 271 23.29 -8.67 16.68
N ASP A 272 22.72 -9.71 16.06
CA ASP A 272 23.24 -10.32 14.84
C ASP A 272 22.73 -9.65 13.55
N ASN A 273 21.87 -8.63 13.70
CA ASN A 273 21.41 -7.75 12.62
C ASN A 273 22.49 -6.80 12.09
N ASN A 274 23.66 -6.74 12.71
CA ASN A 274 24.79 -5.94 12.27
C ASN A 274 26.07 -6.79 12.12
N ALA A 275 26.80 -6.58 11.02
CA ALA A 275 28.08 -7.24 10.77
C ALA A 275 29.13 -6.24 10.29
N SER A 276 30.39 -6.51 10.61
CA SER A 276 31.52 -5.68 10.21
C SER A 276 32.69 -6.54 9.72
N LEU A 277 33.33 -6.11 8.63
CA LEU A 277 34.45 -6.82 8.00
C LEU A 277 35.52 -5.82 7.55
N ILE A 278 36.76 -6.01 8.01
CA ILE A 278 37.93 -5.29 7.48
C ILE A 278 38.49 -6.10 6.32
N LEU A 279 38.60 -5.47 5.14
CA LEU A 279 39.08 -6.14 3.93
C LEU A 279 40.60 -6.31 3.97
N LYS A 280 41.11 -7.46 3.51
CA LYS A 280 42.55 -7.69 3.39
C LYS A 280 43.16 -6.74 2.38
N SER A 281 44.34 -6.20 2.66
CA SER A 281 45.07 -5.38 1.69
C SER A 281 45.31 -6.15 0.39
N GLN A 282 44.90 -5.60 -0.76
CA GLN A 282 45.32 -6.16 -2.04
C GLN A 282 46.81 -5.83 -2.24
N THR A 283 47.66 -6.85 -2.30
CA THR A 283 49.01 -6.66 -2.83
C THR A 283 48.88 -6.29 -4.29
N SER A 284 49.24 -5.07 -4.65
CA SER A 284 49.37 -4.68 -6.05
C SER A 284 50.41 -5.59 -6.69
N LEU A 285 49.95 -6.52 -7.52
CA LEU A 285 50.83 -7.13 -8.50
C LEU A 285 51.15 -6.01 -9.48
N VAL A 286 52.30 -5.36 -9.29
CA VAL A 286 52.86 -4.48 -10.30
C VAL A 286 52.93 -5.31 -11.58
N SER A 287 52.10 -4.95 -12.57
CA SER A 287 52.24 -5.49 -13.91
C SER A 287 53.65 -5.11 -14.37
N VAL A 288 54.55 -6.10 -14.40
CA VAL A 288 55.82 -5.93 -15.08
C VAL A 288 55.48 -5.87 -16.55
N ASP A 289 55.26 -4.66 -17.06
CA ASP A 289 55.25 -4.43 -18.49
C ASP A 289 56.65 -4.83 -18.97
N SER A 290 56.71 -5.92 -19.74
CA SER A 290 57.92 -6.30 -20.45
C SER A 290 58.07 -5.31 -21.61
N ASP A 291 58.55 -4.11 -21.29
CA ASP A 291 58.75 -3.04 -22.25
C ASP A 291 59.79 -3.52 -23.28
N LEU A 292 59.28 -4.01 -24.41
CA LEU A 292 60.02 -4.41 -25.59
C LEU A 292 61.00 -3.32 -26.03
N LEU A 293 60.70 -2.05 -25.73
CA LEU A 293 61.54 -0.88 -25.94
C LEU A 293 62.85 -0.90 -25.13
N TYR A 294 62.79 -1.22 -23.83
CA TYR A 294 64.01 -1.34 -23.01
C TYR A 294 64.82 -2.58 -23.38
N GLY A 295 64.16 -3.69 -23.72
CA GLY A 295 64.81 -4.91 -24.20
C GLY A 295 65.52 -4.73 -25.55
N ALA A 296 64.87 -4.05 -26.50
CA ALA A 296 65.47 -3.71 -27.80
C ALA A 296 66.64 -2.74 -27.64
N GLY A 297 66.49 -1.71 -26.79
CA GLY A 297 67.55 -0.73 -26.51
C GLY A 297 68.81 -1.38 -25.92
N ALA A 298 68.65 -2.25 -24.92
CA ALA A 298 69.76 -2.99 -24.33
C ALA A 298 70.45 -3.90 -25.36
N THR A 299 69.68 -4.57 -26.21
CA THR A 299 70.21 -5.48 -27.25
C THR A 299 71.03 -4.73 -28.28
N ILE A 300 70.53 -3.58 -28.78
CA ILE A 300 71.26 -2.74 -29.74
C ILE A 300 72.56 -2.23 -29.13
N LEU A 301 72.54 -1.82 -27.86
CA LEU A 301 73.70 -1.28 -27.18
C LEU A 301 74.78 -2.36 -26.98
N VAL A 302 74.39 -3.57 -26.57
CA VAL A 302 75.31 -4.71 -26.42
C VAL A 302 75.89 -5.14 -27.77
N VAL A 303 75.06 -5.29 -28.81
CA VAL A 303 75.53 -5.64 -30.16
C VAL A 303 76.45 -4.56 -30.72
N GLY A 304 76.14 -3.28 -30.51
CA GLY A 304 76.98 -2.15 -30.92
C GLY A 304 78.35 -2.13 -30.24
N VAL A 305 78.40 -2.37 -28.92
CA VAL A 305 79.66 -2.46 -28.18
C VAL A 305 80.49 -3.67 -28.65
N LEU A 306 79.86 -4.83 -28.84
CA LEU A 306 80.55 -6.03 -29.32
C LEU A 306 81.09 -5.87 -30.76
N TYR A 307 80.37 -5.15 -31.62
CA TYR A 307 80.85 -4.78 -32.95
C TYR A 307 82.05 -3.82 -32.89
N LEU A 308 82.00 -2.78 -32.04
CA LEU A 308 83.11 -1.83 -31.85
C LEU A 308 84.36 -2.49 -31.24
N LEU A 309 84.18 -3.48 -30.36
CA LEU A 309 85.27 -4.29 -29.81
C LEU A 309 85.79 -5.35 -30.80
N GLY A 310 85.21 -5.45 -32.00
CA GLY A 310 85.65 -6.36 -33.06
C GLY A 310 85.30 -7.83 -32.82
N LEU A 311 84.43 -8.11 -31.84
CA LEU A 311 83.98 -9.46 -31.46
C LEU A 311 82.85 -9.97 -32.37
N LEU A 312 82.20 -9.08 -33.11
CA LEU A 312 81.22 -9.40 -34.14
C LEU A 312 81.73 -8.90 -35.50
N ARG A 313 81.90 -9.80 -36.47
CA ARG A 313 82.21 -9.44 -37.86
C ARG A 313 81.07 -9.88 -38.78
N PRO A 314 80.53 -9.00 -39.64
CA PRO A 314 79.54 -9.39 -40.62
C PRO A 314 80.18 -10.38 -41.60
N ALA A 315 79.52 -11.50 -41.86
CA ALA A 315 79.94 -12.44 -42.88
C ALA A 315 79.90 -11.73 -44.25
N SER A 316 81.02 -11.74 -44.98
CA SER A 316 81.10 -11.18 -46.32
C SER A 316 80.12 -11.91 -47.24
N ALA A 317 79.20 -11.17 -47.86
CA ALA A 317 78.33 -11.70 -48.90
C ALA A 317 79.19 -12.12 -50.10
N ALA A 318 79.27 -13.43 -50.35
CA ALA A 318 79.95 -13.98 -51.51
C ALA A 318 79.20 -13.57 -52.79
N GLU A 319 79.97 -12.98 -53.68
CA GLU A 319 79.66 -12.58 -55.05
C GLU A 319 79.18 -13.79 -55.87
N LYS A 320 78.00 -13.66 -56.48
CA LYS A 320 77.43 -14.66 -57.39
C LYS A 320 78.00 -14.38 -58.79
N SER A 321 79.07 -15.09 -59.19
CA SER A 321 79.61 -14.99 -60.55
C SER A 321 78.65 -15.57 -61.59
N ARG A 322 78.60 -14.97 -62.78
CA ARG A 322 78.11 -15.61 -63.99
C ARG A 322 78.92 -15.13 -65.20
N ALA A 323 79.48 -16.13 -65.90
CA ALA A 323 80.29 -16.13 -67.13
C ALA A 323 81.76 -15.76 -66.97
#